data_AF-A0A8X6VVE2-F1
#
_entry.id   AF-A0A8X6VVE2-F1
#
_cell.length_a   1.000
_cell.length_b   1.000
_cell.length_c   1.000
_cell.angle_alpha   90.00
_cell.angle_beta   90.00
_cell.angle_gamma   90.00
#
_symmetry.space_group_name_H-M   'P 1'
#
loop_
_entity.id
_entity.type
_entity.pdbx_description
1 polymer ?
#
loop_
_entity_poly.entity_id
_entity_poly.type
_entity_poly.pdbx_seq_one_letter_code
_entity_poly.pdbx_strand_id
1 'polypeptide(L)'
;MKQRIFPLGSSVVMSDMYIDDVLTGAETLLEAKELKNQLINIFAKGEQPEVIELHGFSDAVQSAAYGAAVYCKSVTSYERVLVHLIASKSRVAPIKQTTIPRLELWEAVLLAKFVHRVKQALKINMRLIPSFGVTP
;
A
#
# COMPACT_ATOMS: atom_id res chain seq x y z
N MET A 1 -15.32 11.16 25.98
CA MET A 1 -14.95 9.73 26.21
C MET A 1 -15.66 8.87 25.17
N LYS A 2 -14.96 8.35 24.16
CA LYS A 2 -15.56 7.41 23.19
C LYS A 2 -15.69 6.04 23.88
N GLN A 3 -16.92 5.53 24.04
CA GLN A 3 -17.14 4.17 24.51
C GLN A 3 -16.41 3.20 23.58
N ARG A 4 -15.56 2.33 24.13
CA ARG A 4 -14.84 1.29 23.37
C ARG A 4 -15.86 0.20 23.00
N ILE A 5 -16.35 0.24 21.77
CA ILE A 5 -17.32 -0.73 21.22
C ILE A 5 -16.75 -2.18 21.24
N PHE A 6 -15.42 -2.35 21.39
CA PHE A 6 -14.73 -3.64 21.48
C PHE A 6 -13.60 -3.58 22.54
N PRO A 7 -13.87 -3.77 23.83
CA PRO A 7 -12.91 -3.49 24.90
C PRO A 7 -11.67 -4.41 24.87
N LEU A 8 -11.84 -5.71 24.58
CA LEU A 8 -10.75 -6.70 24.52
C LEU A 8 -9.98 -6.60 23.21
N GLY A 9 -10.69 -6.56 22.08
CA GLY A 9 -10.03 -6.47 20.77
C GLY A 9 -9.26 -5.16 20.59
N SER A 10 -9.76 -4.04 21.14
CA SER A 10 -9.07 -2.75 21.01
C SER A 10 -7.80 -2.63 21.86
N SER A 11 -7.72 -3.28 23.03
CA SER A 11 -6.46 -3.32 23.77
C SER A 11 -5.41 -4.12 23.02
N VAL A 12 -5.79 -5.31 22.54
CA VAL A 12 -4.90 -6.22 21.81
C VAL A 12 -4.40 -5.62 20.49
N VAL A 13 -5.25 -4.97 19.70
CA VAL A 13 -4.80 -4.29 18.47
C VAL A 13 -3.74 -3.21 18.77
N MET A 14 -3.83 -2.55 19.93
CA MET A 14 -2.93 -1.46 20.29
C MET A 14 -1.61 -1.93 20.90
N SER A 15 -1.60 -3.09 21.57
CA SER A 15 -0.42 -3.59 22.30
C SER A 15 0.25 -4.80 21.66
N ASP A 16 -0.50 -5.62 20.92
CA ASP A 16 -0.12 -6.99 20.53
C ASP A 16 -0.08 -7.19 19.00
N MET A 17 -0.18 -6.10 18.23
CA MET A 17 0.05 -6.14 16.78
C MET A 17 1.54 -6.11 16.48
N TYR A 18 2.01 -7.12 15.73
CA TYR A 18 3.33 -7.12 15.13
C TYR A 18 3.19 -7.22 13.60
N ILE A 19 3.45 -6.10 12.92
CA ILE A 19 3.25 -5.96 11.47
C ILE A 19 1.80 -6.25 11.11
N ASP A 20 1.51 -7.39 10.50
CA ASP A 20 0.18 -7.78 10.02
C ASP A 20 -0.48 -8.85 10.91
N ASP A 21 0.26 -9.38 11.90
CA ASP A 21 -0.21 -10.45 12.79
C ASP A 21 -0.59 -9.91 14.18
N VAL A 22 -1.67 -10.47 14.74
CA VAL A 22 -2.06 -10.26 16.14
C VAL A 22 -1.60 -11.46 16.95
N LEU A 23 -0.62 -11.27 17.83
CA LEU A 23 -0.04 -12.32 18.66
C LEU A 23 -0.49 -12.14 20.12
N THR A 24 -1.60 -12.77 20.46
CA THR A 24 -2.24 -12.60 21.78
C THR A 24 -2.70 -13.94 22.35
N GLY A 25 -2.93 -13.99 23.66
CA GLY A 25 -3.35 -15.18 24.41
C GLY A 25 -4.60 -14.90 25.25
N ALA A 26 -5.27 -15.97 25.68
CA ALA A 26 -6.43 -15.91 26.58
C ALA A 26 -6.37 -17.07 27.58
N GLU A 27 -6.81 -16.85 28.82
CA GLU A 27 -6.75 -17.86 29.87
C GLU A 27 -7.88 -18.89 29.76
N THR A 28 -8.94 -18.55 29.01
CA THR A 28 -10.10 -19.43 28.78
C THR A 28 -10.54 -19.47 27.32
N LEU A 29 -11.19 -20.57 26.92
CA LEU A 29 -11.73 -20.71 25.56
C LEU A 29 -12.84 -19.68 25.25
N LEU A 30 -13.62 -19.28 26.27
CA LEU A 30 -14.67 -18.27 26.12
C LEU A 30 -14.06 -16.90 25.80
N GLU A 31 -13.05 -16.51 26.55
CA GLU A 31 -12.30 -15.27 26.33
C GLU A 31 -11.63 -15.27 24.96
N ALA A 32 -10.99 -16.38 24.56
CA ALA A 32 -10.38 -16.52 23.23
C ALA A 32 -11.40 -16.32 22.09
N LYS A 33 -12.60 -16.90 22.23
CA LYS A 33 -13.68 -16.75 21.24
C LYS A 33 -14.17 -15.31 21.15
N GLU A 34 -14.38 -14.67 22.29
CA GLU A 34 -14.82 -13.27 22.36
C GLU A 34 -13.78 -12.34 21.76
N LEU A 35 -12.51 -12.50 22.13
CA LEU A 35 -11.38 -11.74 21.59
C LEU A 35 -11.29 -11.88 20.07
N LYS A 36 -11.36 -13.13 19.55
CA LYS A 36 -11.40 -13.39 18.11
C LYS A 36 -12.55 -12.66 17.42
N ASN A 37 -13.76 -12.74 17.97
CA ASN A 37 -14.93 -12.09 17.39
C ASN A 37 -14.79 -10.56 17.41
N GLN A 38 -14.25 -9.98 18.48
CA GLN A 38 -13.98 -8.54 18.56
C GLN A 38 -12.91 -8.11 17.55
N LEU A 39 -11.82 -8.86 17.40
CA LEU A 39 -10.77 -8.59 16.42
C LEU A 39 -11.31 -8.64 14.99
N ILE A 40 -12.05 -9.69 14.62
CA ILE A 40 -12.70 -9.80 13.31
C ILE A 40 -13.60 -8.59 13.06
N ASN A 41 -14.42 -8.21 14.04
CA ASN A 41 -15.32 -7.06 13.91
C ASN A 41 -14.58 -5.72 13.84
N ILE A 42 -13.45 -5.56 14.54
CA ILE A 42 -12.62 -4.35 14.47
C ILE A 42 -12.00 -4.22 13.08
N PHE A 43 -11.36 -5.28 12.58
CA PHE A 43 -10.73 -5.27 11.25
C PHE A 43 -11.76 -5.20 10.12
N ALA A 44 -12.94 -5.82 10.28
CA ALA A 44 -14.05 -5.71 9.33
C ALA A 44 -14.70 -4.31 9.33
N LYS A 45 -14.70 -3.63 10.49
CA LYS A 45 -15.13 -2.22 10.62
C LYS A 45 -14.03 -1.21 10.33
N GLY A 46 -12.84 -1.65 9.94
CA GLY A 46 -11.79 -0.77 9.44
C GLY A 46 -12.38 0.19 8.42
N GLU A 47 -11.99 1.47 8.49
CA GLU A 47 -12.57 2.50 7.62
C GLU A 47 -12.46 2.05 6.16
N GLN A 48 -13.61 1.74 5.56
CA GLN A 48 -13.62 1.36 4.16
C GLN A 48 -13.27 2.61 3.35
N PRO A 49 -12.27 2.52 2.46
CA PRO A 49 -11.94 3.63 1.60
C PRO A 49 -13.09 3.88 0.63
N GLU A 50 -13.62 5.11 0.61
CA GLU A 50 -14.60 5.52 -0.39
C GLU A 50 -13.93 5.64 -1.77
N VAL A 51 -12.67 6.11 -1.77
CA VAL A 51 -11.87 6.26 -2.98
C VAL A 51 -10.53 5.59 -2.79
N ILE A 52 -10.16 4.75 -3.76
CA ILE A 52 -8.83 4.15 -3.88
C ILE A 52 -8.19 4.65 -5.18
N GLU A 53 -7.04 5.30 -5.03
CA GLU A 53 -6.24 5.81 -6.13
C GLU A 53 -4.86 5.13 -6.15
N LEU A 54 -4.42 4.72 -7.34
CA LEU A 54 -3.06 4.27 -7.56
C LEU A 54 -2.23 5.39 -8.18
N HIS A 55 -1.12 5.72 -7.52
CA HIS A 55 -0.17 6.74 -7.95
C HIS A 55 1.13 6.06 -8.34
N GLY A 56 1.46 6.16 -9.63
CA GLY A 56 2.68 5.58 -10.19
C GLY A 56 3.74 6.66 -10.37
N PHE A 57 4.91 6.46 -9.78
CA PHE A 57 6.08 7.31 -9.94
C PHE A 57 7.20 6.51 -10.57
N SER A 58 8.03 7.19 -11.34
CA SER A 58 9.20 6.56 -11.90
C SER A 58 10.32 7.59 -12.06
N ASP A 59 11.56 7.10 -12.07
CA ASP A 59 12.77 7.92 -12.19
C ASP A 59 13.90 7.15 -12.90
N ALA A 60 14.78 7.86 -13.58
CA ALA A 60 15.89 7.33 -14.36
C ALA A 60 17.17 8.15 -14.19
N VAL A 61 18.26 7.45 -13.91
CA VAL A 61 19.60 8.00 -13.73
C VAL A 61 20.55 7.40 -14.77
N GLN A 62 21.19 8.27 -15.57
CA GLN A 62 21.90 7.89 -16.81
C GLN A 62 22.93 6.77 -16.67
N SER A 63 23.62 6.73 -15.54
CA SER A 63 24.78 5.84 -15.31
C SER A 63 24.57 4.87 -14.16
N ALA A 64 23.34 4.74 -13.64
CA ALA A 64 23.06 3.93 -12.46
C ALA A 64 21.88 2.98 -12.70
N ALA A 65 20.66 3.51 -12.74
CA ALA A 65 19.45 2.71 -12.72
C ALA A 65 18.25 3.52 -13.20
N TYR A 66 17.18 2.81 -13.54
CA TYR A 66 15.84 3.37 -13.67
C TYR A 66 14.86 2.51 -12.88
N GLY A 67 13.79 3.10 -12.38
CA GLY A 67 12.88 2.42 -11.48
C GLY A 67 11.48 3.04 -11.44
N ALA A 68 10.57 2.31 -10.84
CA ALA A 68 9.19 2.71 -10.64
C ALA A 68 8.70 2.30 -9.25
N ALA A 69 7.88 3.14 -8.64
CA ALA A 69 7.20 2.89 -7.38
C ALA A 69 5.70 3.15 -7.56
N VAL A 70 4.86 2.31 -6.96
CA VAL A 70 3.40 2.46 -6.99
C VAL A 70 2.90 2.62 -5.57
N TYR A 71 2.24 3.74 -5.31
CA TYR A 71 1.58 4.05 -4.06
C TYR A 71 0.07 3.87 -4.20
N CYS A 72 -0.56 3.43 -3.13
CA CYS A 72 -2.01 3.45 -2.99
C CYS A 72 -2.38 4.57 -2.04
N LYS A 73 -3.23 5.47 -2.51
CA LYS A 73 -3.89 6.49 -1.70
C LYS A 73 -5.33 6.05 -1.46
N SER A 74 -5.68 5.85 -0.20
CA SER A 74 -7.06 5.67 0.23
C SER A 74 -7.59 6.95 0.87
N VAL A 75 -8.82 7.30 0.53
CA VAL A 75 -9.58 8.37 1.19
C VAL A 75 -10.79 7.71 1.85
N THR A 76 -10.93 7.91 3.15
CA THR A 76 -12.05 7.38 3.93
C THR A 76 -13.17 8.41 4.03
N SER A 77 -14.36 7.97 4.43
CA SER A 77 -15.54 8.83 4.64
C SER A 77 -15.35 9.92 5.70
N TYR A 78 -14.30 9.81 6.52
CA TYR A 78 -13.91 10.82 7.50
C TYR A 78 -12.82 11.77 6.98
N GLU A 79 -12.65 11.84 5.66
CA GLU A 79 -11.63 12.64 4.97
C GLU A 79 -10.18 12.30 5.37
N ARG A 80 -9.95 11.11 5.95
CA ARG A 80 -8.59 10.65 6.25
C ARG A 80 -7.94 10.15 4.98
N VAL A 81 -6.75 10.67 4.71
CA VAL A 81 -5.92 10.25 3.59
C VAL A 81 -4.80 9.37 4.12
N LEU A 82 -4.76 8.12 3.64
CA LEU A 82 -3.69 7.19 3.91
C LEU A 82 -2.96 6.88 2.61
N VAL A 83 -1.63 6.92 2.64
CA VAL A 83 -0.79 6.63 1.48
C VAL A 83 0.20 5.54 1.84
N HIS A 84 0.17 4.43 1.11
CA HIS A 84 1.03 3.28 1.34
C HIS A 84 1.80 2.91 0.07
N LEU A 85 3.08 2.58 0.19
CA LEU A 85 3.84 1.97 -0.90
C LEU A 85 3.35 0.55 -1.10
N ILE A 86 2.81 0.24 -2.28
CA ILE A 86 2.32 -1.11 -2.61
C ILE A 86 3.45 -1.97 -3.16
N ALA A 87 4.22 -1.42 -4.09
CA ALA A 87 5.30 -2.15 -4.74
C ALA A 87 6.30 -1.17 -5.37
N SER A 88 7.57 -1.59 -5.45
CA SER A 88 8.61 -0.90 -6.20
C SER A 88 9.40 -1.86 -7.07
N LYS A 89 10.03 -1.33 -8.13
CA LYS A 89 10.86 -2.09 -9.05
C LYS A 89 11.96 -1.22 -9.64
N SER A 90 13.21 -1.69 -9.58
CA SER A 90 14.37 -1.04 -10.18
C SER A 90 15.05 -1.94 -11.21
N ARG A 91 15.81 -1.33 -12.11
CA ARG A 91 16.66 -1.99 -13.12
C ARG A 91 17.94 -1.19 -13.31
N VAL A 92 19.07 -1.89 -13.45
CA VAL A 92 20.37 -1.26 -13.73
C VAL A 92 20.38 -0.72 -15.17
N ALA A 93 20.93 0.48 -15.35
CA ALA A 93 21.12 1.06 -16.67
C ALA A 93 22.13 0.23 -17.49
N PRO A 94 21.99 0.11 -18.82
CA PRO A 94 22.95 -0.65 -19.62
C PRO A 94 24.37 -0.10 -19.49
N ILE A 95 25.36 -1.01 -19.50
CA ILE A 95 26.79 -0.65 -19.44
C ILE A 95 27.18 0.23 -20.63
N LYS A 96 26.58 -0.01 -21.81
CA LYS A 96 26.75 0.87 -22.96
C LYS A 96 25.93 2.14 -22.72
N GLN A 97 26.61 3.29 -22.73
CA GLN A 97 25.98 4.60 -22.53
C GLN A 97 24.74 4.74 -23.42
N THR A 98 23.63 4.99 -22.75
CA THR A 98 22.33 5.27 -23.36
C THR A 98 21.97 6.72 -23.02
N THR A 99 21.23 7.39 -23.89
CA THR A 99 20.83 8.79 -23.67
C THR A 99 19.74 8.88 -22.59
N ILE A 100 19.69 10.01 -21.86
CA ILE A 100 18.64 10.27 -20.85
C ILE A 100 17.22 10.09 -21.42
N PRO A 101 16.86 10.65 -22.60
CA PRO A 101 15.51 10.47 -23.15
C PRO A 101 15.12 9.02 -23.42
N ARG A 102 16.09 8.16 -23.75
CA ARG A 102 15.83 6.72 -23.94
C ARG A 102 15.59 6.01 -22.62
N LEU A 103 16.26 6.43 -21.55
CA LEU A 103 16.06 5.88 -20.22
C LEU A 103 14.72 6.32 -19.63
N GLU A 104 14.35 7.59 -19.76
CA GLU A 104 13.02 8.10 -19.41
C GLU A 104 11.90 7.33 -20.14
N LEU A 105 12.08 7.02 -21.42
CA LEU A 105 11.12 6.20 -22.17
C LEU A 105 11.02 4.77 -21.61
N TRP A 106 12.16 4.13 -21.31
CA TRP A 106 12.16 2.77 -20.75
C TRP A 106 11.56 2.70 -19.35
N GLU A 107 11.81 3.73 -18.55
CA GLU A 107 11.25 3.94 -17.25
C GLU A 107 9.72 4.13 -17.32
N ALA A 108 9.23 4.98 -18.22
CA ALA A 108 7.79 5.13 -18.46
C ALA A 108 7.13 3.80 -18.90
N VAL A 109 7.80 3.03 -19.76
CA VAL A 109 7.35 1.69 -20.15
C VAL A 109 7.38 0.71 -18.98
N LEU A 110 8.40 0.79 -18.11
CA LEU A 110 8.48 0.00 -16.89
C LEU A 110 7.31 0.31 -15.97
N LEU A 111 7.04 1.60 -15.72
CA LEU A 111 5.94 2.06 -14.88
C LEU A 111 4.58 1.58 -15.41
N ALA A 112 4.30 1.78 -16.70
CA ALA A 112 3.03 1.37 -17.31
C ALA A 112 2.77 -0.13 -17.15
N LYS A 113 3.78 -0.96 -17.42
CA LYS A 113 3.69 -2.42 -17.24
C LYS A 113 3.56 -2.81 -15.76
N PHE A 114 4.26 -2.09 -14.88
CA PHE A 114 4.28 -2.38 -13.46
C PHE A 114 2.93 -2.09 -12.81
N VAL A 115 2.38 -0.90 -13.06
CA VAL A 115 1.03 -0.51 -12.67
C VAL A 115 -0.01 -1.52 -13.17
N HIS A 116 0.09 -1.96 -14.43
CA HIS A 116 -0.84 -2.95 -14.97
C HIS A 116 -0.83 -4.26 -14.17
N ARG A 117 0.37 -4.75 -13.80
CA ARG A 117 0.52 -5.95 -12.97
C ARG A 117 -0.01 -5.74 -11.55
N VAL A 118 0.27 -4.60 -10.94
CA VAL A 118 -0.27 -4.25 -9.61
C VAL A 118 -1.80 -4.23 -9.64
N LYS A 119 -2.40 -3.63 -10.68
CA LYS A 119 -3.85 -3.61 -10.87
C LYS A 119 -4.45 -5.02 -11.02
N GLN A 120 -3.78 -5.90 -11.77
CA GLN A 120 -4.21 -7.30 -11.92
C GLN A 120 -4.10 -8.08 -10.60
N ALA A 121 -3.03 -7.88 -9.82
CA ALA A 121 -2.81 -8.56 -8.56
C ALA A 121 -3.83 -8.14 -7.49
N LEU A 122 -4.14 -6.85 -7.43
CA LEU A 122 -5.05 -6.30 -6.42
C LEU A 122 -6.52 -6.61 -6.68
N LYS A 123 -6.94 -6.93 -7.92
CA LYS A 123 -8.34 -7.27 -8.27
C LYS A 123 -9.41 -6.30 -7.73
N ILE A 124 -9.05 -5.03 -7.49
CA ILE A 124 -9.92 -3.98 -6.97
C ILE A 124 -10.17 -2.94 -8.07
N ASN A 125 -11.40 -2.40 -8.12
CA ASN A 125 -11.72 -1.26 -8.98
C ASN A 125 -11.02 0.00 -8.45
N MET A 126 -9.93 0.41 -9.09
CA MET A 126 -9.09 1.54 -8.67
C MET A 126 -8.99 2.59 -9.77
N ARG A 127 -8.95 3.87 -9.37
CA ARG A 127 -8.63 4.98 -10.26
C ARG A 127 -7.11 5.10 -10.40
N LEU A 128 -6.61 5.12 -11.64
CA LEU A 128 -5.16 5.24 -11.89
C LEU A 128 -4.78 6.69 -12.14
N ILE A 129 -3.74 7.17 -11.46
CA ILE A 129 -3.14 8.49 -11.64
C ILE A 129 -1.65 8.28 -11.95
N PRO A 130 -1.25 8.28 -13.23
CA PRO A 130 0.17 8.24 -13.59
C PRO A 130 0.81 9.62 -13.36
N SER A 131 1.92 9.66 -12.64
CA SER A 131 2.74 10.87 -12.44
C SER A 131 4.16 10.59 -12.94
N PHE A 132 4.54 11.26 -14.02
CA PHE A 132 5.90 11.18 -14.55
C PHE A 132 6.76 12.21 -13.83
N GLY A 133 7.93 11.79 -13.33
CA GLY A 133 8.92 12.71 -12.80
C GLY A 133 9.43 13.59 -13.92
N VAL A 134 8.87 14.80 -14.08
CA VAL A 134 9.50 15.85 -14.87
C VAL A 134 10.41 16.57 -13.89
N THR A 135 11.69 16.18 -13.87
CA THR A 135 12.72 17.00 -13.21
C THR A 135 12.81 18.33 -13.97
N PRO A 136 12.76 19.49 -13.29
CA PRO A 136 12.99 20.79 -13.92
C PRO A 136 14.45 20.94 -14.39
#